data_AF-A0A7S3E9E7-F1
#
_entry.id   AF-A0A7S3E9E7-F1
#
_cell.length_a   1.000
_cell.length_b   1.000
_cell.length_c   1.000
_cell.angle_alpha   90.00
_cell.angle_beta   90.00
_cell.angle_gamma   90.00
#
_symmetry.space_group_name_H-M   'P 1'
#
loop_
_entity.id
_entity.type
_entity.pdbx_description
1 polymer ?
#
loop_
_entity_poly.entity_id
_entity_poly.type
_entity_poly.pdbx_seq_one_letter_code
_entity_poly.pdbx_strand_id
1 'polypeptide(L)'
;MQRGRKLLERGLKRRSLAGSAEIARRAITMMTGRDALNSALDEELARDSRVFVLGEEVASYEGAYKVTKGLLKKYGEDRVVDTPITEAGFSGLATGAAFYGLRPVCEFMTFNFAMQGIDQIVNSAAKTLYMSSGDVSRTGPDI
;
A
#
# COMPACT_ATOMS: atom_id res chain seq x y z
N MET A 1 -45.18 15.17 -34.98
CA MET A 1 -44.92 14.47 -33.69
C MET A 1 -43.67 13.55 -33.66
N GLN A 2 -42.75 13.58 -34.64
CA GLN A 2 -41.60 12.65 -34.70
C GLN A 2 -40.20 13.28 -34.48
N ARG A 3 -40.06 14.62 -34.47
CA ARG A 3 -38.73 15.27 -34.35
C ARG A 3 -38.20 15.42 -32.92
N GLY A 4 -39.06 15.38 -31.89
CA GLY A 4 -38.63 15.54 -30.48
C GLY A 4 -38.03 14.28 -29.83
N ARG A 5 -38.48 13.08 -30.23
CA ARG A 5 -38.00 11.81 -29.64
C ARG A 5 -36.56 11.45 -30.02
N LYS A 6 -36.10 11.83 -31.22
CA LYS A 6 -34.72 11.53 -31.69
C LYS A 6 -33.62 12.28 -30.94
N LEU A 7 -33.92 13.41 -30.30
CA LEU A 7 -32.93 14.18 -29.52
C LEU A 7 -32.77 13.61 -28.10
N LEU A 8 -33.85 13.12 -27.49
CA LEU A 8 -33.82 12.46 -26.18
C LEU A 8 -33.11 11.10 -26.22
N GLU A 9 -33.30 10.31 -27.29
CA GLU A 9 -32.61 9.02 -27.48
C GLU A 9 -31.09 9.18 -27.71
N ARG A 10 -30.66 10.30 -28.31
CA ARG A 10 -29.23 10.62 -28.52
C ARG A 10 -28.53 11.06 -27.24
N GLY A 11 -29.24 11.71 -26.31
CA GLY A 11 -28.70 12.09 -24.99
C GLY A 11 -28.53 10.89 -24.06
N LEU A 12 -29.41 9.89 -24.16
CA LEU A 12 -29.40 8.71 -23.28
C LEU A 12 -28.32 7.68 -23.64
N LYS A 13 -27.96 7.56 -24.93
CA LYS A 13 -26.92 6.61 -25.40
C LYS A 13 -25.49 6.98 -25.03
N ARG A 14 -25.21 8.24 -24.64
CA ARG A 14 -23.84 8.69 -24.28
C ARG A 14 -23.50 8.51 -22.81
N ARG A 15 -24.48 8.23 -21.94
CA ARG A 15 -24.25 8.12 -20.48
C ARG A 15 -24.02 6.69 -19.98
N SER A 16 -24.34 5.64 -20.74
CA SER A 16 -24.24 4.26 -20.25
C SER A 16 -22.95 3.52 -20.64
N LEU A 17 -22.18 4.02 -21.63
CA LEU A 17 -21.01 3.29 -22.16
C LEU A 17 -19.73 3.54 -21.35
N ALA A 18 -19.64 4.65 -20.61
CA ALA A 18 -18.47 4.97 -19.80
C ALA A 18 -18.31 4.01 -18.61
N GLY A 19 -19.41 3.70 -17.90
CA GLY A 19 -19.38 2.77 -16.77
C GLY A 19 -19.08 1.32 -17.17
N SER A 20 -19.49 0.90 -18.36
CA SER A 20 -19.25 -0.47 -18.85
C SER A 20 -17.81 -0.73 -19.25
N ALA A 21 -17.09 0.26 -19.77
CA ALA A 21 -15.68 0.13 -20.13
C ALA A 21 -14.75 0.08 -18.89
N GLU A 22 -15.12 0.77 -17.81
CA GLU A 22 -14.36 0.78 -16.56
C GLU A 22 -14.55 -0.51 -15.76
N ILE A 23 -15.76 -1.07 -15.76
CA ILE A 23 -16.03 -2.39 -15.18
C ILE A 23 -15.36 -3.50 -16.01
N ALA A 24 -15.36 -3.39 -17.35
CA ALA A 24 -14.67 -4.34 -18.23
C ALA A 24 -13.14 -4.30 -18.11
N ARG A 25 -12.56 -3.20 -17.60
CA ARG A 25 -11.12 -3.10 -17.33
C ARG A 25 -10.66 -3.98 -16.18
N ARG A 26 -11.54 -4.34 -15.25
CA ARG A 26 -11.26 -5.38 -14.25
C ARG A 26 -11.47 -6.76 -14.86
N ALA A 27 -10.65 -7.10 -15.86
CA ALA A 27 -10.47 -8.49 -16.20
C ALA A 27 -9.87 -9.19 -14.96
N ILE A 28 -10.52 -10.24 -14.48
CA ILE A 28 -9.97 -11.08 -13.42
C ILE A 28 -8.77 -11.80 -14.03
N THR A 29 -7.58 -11.27 -13.79
CA THR A 29 -6.32 -11.91 -14.18
C THR A 29 -5.96 -12.95 -13.13
N MET A 30 -5.85 -14.21 -13.54
CA MET A 30 -5.31 -15.26 -12.68
C MET A 30 -3.83 -14.97 -12.44
N MET A 31 -3.46 -14.73 -11.19
CA MET A 31 -2.11 -14.42 -10.75
C MET A 31 -1.74 -15.26 -9.53
N THR A 32 -0.45 -15.52 -9.34
CA THR A 32 0.00 -16.18 -8.11
C THR A 32 -0.19 -15.24 -6.92
N GLY A 33 -0.30 -15.77 -5.70
CA GLY A 33 -0.41 -14.93 -4.49
C GLY A 33 0.75 -13.94 -4.35
N ARG A 34 1.96 -14.35 -4.76
CA ARG A 34 3.16 -13.49 -4.83
C ARG A 34 2.96 -12.32 -5.80
N ASP A 35 2.46 -12.60 -7.00
CA ASP A 35 2.24 -11.55 -8.02
C ASP A 35 1.10 -10.61 -7.60
N ALA A 36 0.08 -11.13 -6.91
CA ALA A 36 -0.99 -10.31 -6.35
C ALA A 36 -0.48 -9.32 -5.29
N LEU A 37 0.36 -9.79 -4.36
CA LEU A 37 0.99 -8.94 -3.36
C LEU A 37 1.90 -7.89 -4.01
N ASN A 38 2.72 -8.29 -5.00
CA ASN A 38 3.56 -7.36 -5.74
C ASN A 38 2.73 -6.27 -6.46
N SER A 39 1.64 -6.65 -7.15
CA SER A 39 0.74 -5.71 -7.83
C SER A 39 0.11 -4.72 -6.85
N ALA A 40 -0.34 -5.20 -5.69
CA ALA A 40 -0.91 -4.35 -4.66
C ALA A 40 0.09 -3.32 -4.12
N LEU A 41 1.34 -3.75 -3.86
CA LEU A 41 2.41 -2.84 -3.45
C LEU A 41 2.73 -1.83 -4.55
N ASP A 42 2.80 -2.28 -5.81
CA ASP A 42 3.08 -1.42 -6.95
C ASP A 42 2.01 -0.33 -7.12
N GLU A 43 0.73 -0.71 -7.01
CA GLU A 43 -0.40 0.21 -7.11
C GLU A 43 -0.38 1.27 -6.01
N GLU A 44 -0.15 0.89 -4.75
CA GLU A 44 -0.13 1.84 -3.63
C GLU A 44 1.13 2.73 -3.63
N LEU A 45 2.29 2.18 -4.02
CA LEU A 45 3.52 2.97 -4.19
C LEU A 45 3.38 4.04 -5.28
N ALA A 46 2.69 3.71 -6.38
CA ALA A 46 2.38 4.68 -7.44
C ALA A 46 1.34 5.73 -6.98
N ARG A 47 0.37 5.33 -6.17
CA ARG A 47 -0.76 6.15 -5.77
C ARG A 47 -0.43 7.18 -4.71
N ASP A 48 0.36 6.83 -3.70
CA ASP A 48 0.65 7.68 -2.55
C ASP A 48 2.16 7.75 -2.29
N SER A 49 2.74 8.95 -2.43
CA SER A 49 4.17 9.18 -2.24
C SER A 49 4.65 8.93 -0.80
N ARG A 50 3.72 8.84 0.16
CA ARG A 50 4.01 8.56 1.57
C ARG A 50 4.14 7.06 1.86
N VAL A 51 3.72 6.20 0.92
CA VAL A 51 3.86 4.74 1.06
C VAL A 51 5.28 4.33 0.78
N PHE A 52 5.90 3.53 1.63
CA PHE A 52 7.22 2.96 1.34
C PHE A 52 7.30 1.57 1.96
N VAL A 53 8.14 0.72 1.39
CA VAL A 53 8.37 -0.64 1.89
C VAL A 53 9.69 -0.66 2.64
N LEU A 54 9.71 -1.31 3.80
CA LEU A 54 10.93 -1.57 4.55
C LEU A 54 10.92 -2.98 5.12
N GLY A 55 12.10 -3.57 5.22
CA GLY A 55 12.28 -4.91 5.77
C GLY A 55 13.66 -5.47 5.43
N GLU A 56 13.90 -6.72 5.78
CA GLU A 56 15.13 -7.40 5.43
C GLU A 56 15.08 -7.90 3.99
N GLU A 57 16.12 -7.61 3.21
CA GLU A 57 16.28 -8.10 1.84
C GLU A 57 15.15 -7.69 0.87
N VAL A 58 14.35 -6.69 1.20
CA VAL A 58 13.21 -6.22 0.39
C VAL A 58 13.63 -5.43 -0.84
N ALA A 59 14.82 -4.82 -0.84
CA ALA A 59 15.27 -3.92 -1.90
C ALA A 59 16.24 -4.63 -2.86
N SER A 60 17.53 -4.74 -2.52
CA SER A 60 18.57 -5.20 -3.45
C SER A 60 18.41 -6.67 -3.82
N TYR A 61 17.89 -7.48 -2.89
CA TYR A 61 17.62 -8.90 -3.10
C TYR A 61 16.24 -9.15 -3.74
N GLU A 62 15.45 -8.11 -3.99
CA GLU A 62 14.10 -8.21 -4.57
C GLU A 62 13.10 -9.01 -3.69
N GLY A 63 13.34 -9.09 -2.39
CA GLY A 63 12.56 -9.85 -1.42
C GLY A 63 12.95 -11.33 -1.34
N ALA A 64 12.95 -11.89 -0.12
CA ALA A 64 13.27 -13.29 0.13
C ALA A 64 12.37 -14.26 -0.67
N TYR A 65 11.08 -13.91 -0.80
CA TYR A 65 10.09 -14.66 -1.57
C TYR A 65 9.71 -13.99 -2.91
N LYS A 66 10.48 -13.01 -3.37
CA LYS A 66 10.24 -12.27 -4.63
C LYS A 66 8.89 -11.53 -4.68
N VAL A 67 8.39 -11.08 -3.53
CA VAL A 67 7.18 -10.26 -3.41
C VAL A 67 7.45 -8.80 -3.81
N THR A 68 8.63 -8.25 -3.50
CA THR A 68 9.01 -6.86 -3.80
C THR A 68 9.81 -6.71 -5.11
N LYS A 69 9.77 -7.74 -5.96
CA LYS A 69 10.53 -7.79 -7.21
C LYS A 69 10.28 -6.57 -8.10
N GLY A 70 11.37 -5.97 -8.59
CA GLY A 70 11.33 -4.81 -9.49
C GLY A 70 10.89 -3.48 -8.86
N LEU A 71 10.43 -3.46 -7.60
CA LEU A 71 9.94 -2.24 -6.96
C LEU A 71 11.07 -1.25 -6.69
N LEU A 72 12.23 -1.71 -6.23
CA LEU A 72 13.41 -0.86 -6.01
C LEU A 72 13.80 -0.13 -7.31
N LYS A 73 13.86 -0.85 -8.43
CA LYS A 73 14.20 -0.27 -9.74
C LYS A 73 13.18 0.79 -10.19
N LYS A 74 11.91 0.63 -9.81
CA LYS A 74 10.82 1.52 -10.23
C LYS A 74 10.72 2.78 -9.35
N TYR A 75 10.92 2.65 -8.05
CA TYR A 75 10.64 3.70 -7.06
C TYR A 75 11.87 4.26 -6.33
N GLY A 76 13.03 3.60 -6.44
CA GLY A 76 14.28 4.02 -5.80
C GLY A 76 14.41 3.61 -4.34
N GLU A 77 15.60 3.87 -3.79
CA GLU A 77 16.01 3.49 -2.42
C GLU A 77 15.21 4.22 -1.33
N ASP A 78 14.66 5.40 -1.62
CA ASP A 78 13.82 6.15 -0.67
C ASP A 78 12.45 5.50 -0.42
N ARG A 79 12.02 4.60 -1.32
CA ARG A 79 10.67 3.99 -1.30
C ARG A 79 10.69 2.49 -1.04
N VAL A 80 11.85 1.84 -1.21
CA VAL A 80 12.07 0.42 -0.93
C VAL A 80 13.40 0.29 -0.20
N VAL A 81 13.33 0.10 1.12
CA VAL A 81 14.46 0.28 2.04
C VAL A 81 14.87 -1.06 2.64
N ASP A 82 16.11 -1.48 2.39
CA ASP A 82 16.72 -2.60 3.10
C ASP A 82 17.07 -2.19 4.54
N THR A 83 16.73 -3.05 5.50
CA THR A 83 17.02 -2.83 6.93
C THR A 83 18.02 -3.85 7.46
N PRO A 84 18.77 -3.53 8.53
CA PRO A 84 19.55 -4.54 9.26
C PRO A 84 18.64 -5.61 9.88
N ILE A 85 19.21 -6.75 10.25
CA ILE A 85 18.51 -7.85 10.94
C ILE A 85 18.18 -7.41 12.38
N THR A 86 17.10 -6.64 12.52
CA THR A 86 16.61 -6.10 13.79
C THR A 86 15.12 -5.81 13.73
N GLU A 87 14.32 -6.83 13.97
CA GLU A 87 12.86 -6.80 13.86
C GLU A 87 12.24 -5.74 14.76
N ALA A 88 12.71 -5.63 16.00
CA ALA A 88 12.27 -4.56 16.91
C ALA A 88 12.66 -3.17 16.39
N GLY A 89 13.84 -3.03 15.80
CA GLY A 89 14.36 -1.75 15.32
C GLY A 89 13.53 -1.22 14.15
N PHE A 90 13.40 -2.00 13.07
CA PHE A 90 12.62 -1.53 11.92
C PHE A 90 11.11 -1.46 12.20
N SER A 91 10.58 -2.29 13.12
CA SER A 91 9.17 -2.18 13.55
C SER A 91 8.90 -0.88 14.31
N GLY A 92 9.82 -0.49 15.18
CA GLY A 92 9.75 0.79 15.89
C GLY A 92 9.87 1.97 14.93
N LEU A 93 10.78 1.88 13.96
CA LEU A 93 10.95 2.89 12.91
C LEU A 93 9.68 3.03 12.06
N ALA A 94 9.10 1.92 11.61
CA ALA A 94 7.84 1.91 10.87
C ALA A 94 6.71 2.55 11.69
N THR A 95 6.61 2.21 12.98
CA THR A 95 5.60 2.77 13.87
C THR A 95 5.77 4.28 14.02
N GLY A 96 6.99 4.76 14.26
CA GLY A 96 7.29 6.19 14.36
C GLY A 96 7.06 6.95 13.04
N ALA A 97 7.45 6.36 11.91
CA ALA A 97 7.19 6.93 10.59
C ALA A 97 5.68 7.07 10.31
N ALA A 98 4.88 6.10 10.74
CA ALA A 98 3.42 6.16 10.64
C ALA A 98 2.84 7.30 11.50
N PHE A 99 3.38 7.51 12.70
CA PHE A 99 2.98 8.65 13.55
C PHE A 99 3.31 10.01 12.92
N TYR A 100 4.36 10.07 12.09
CA TYR A 100 4.71 11.27 11.33
C TYR A 100 3.93 11.42 10.01
N GLY A 101 2.93 10.57 9.75
CA GLY A 101 2.05 10.66 8.59
C GLY A 101 2.52 9.92 7.34
N LEU A 102 3.65 9.19 7.42
CA LEU A 102 4.03 8.24 6.37
C LEU A 102 3.18 6.97 6.43
N ARG A 103 3.26 6.13 5.40
CA ARG A 103 2.47 4.89 5.27
C ARG A 103 3.40 3.69 5.05
N PRO A 104 4.19 3.30 6.06
CA PRO A 104 5.14 2.21 5.92
C PRO A 104 4.44 0.86 5.73
N VAL A 105 4.96 0.06 4.80
CA VAL A 105 4.67 -1.37 4.67
C VAL A 105 5.88 -2.13 5.20
N CYS A 106 5.74 -2.65 6.42
CA CYS A 106 6.80 -3.37 7.12
C CYS A 106 6.74 -4.87 6.80
N GLU A 107 7.77 -5.41 6.15
CA GLU A 107 7.90 -6.83 5.82
C GLU A 107 8.78 -7.55 6.85
N PHE A 108 8.27 -8.63 7.42
CA PHE A 108 9.08 -9.62 8.15
C PHE A 108 9.31 -10.81 7.24
N MET A 109 10.54 -11.34 7.19
CA MET A 109 10.87 -12.50 6.37
C MET A 109 9.94 -13.69 6.69
N THR A 110 9.70 -13.96 7.97
CA THR A 110 8.61 -14.85 8.41
C THR A 110 7.98 -14.32 9.69
N PHE A 111 6.74 -14.74 9.98
CA PHE A 111 6.04 -14.31 11.19
C PHE A 111 6.68 -14.85 12.49
N ASN A 112 7.57 -15.84 12.39
CA ASN A 112 8.34 -16.32 13.54
C ASN A 112 9.25 -15.21 14.09
N PHE A 113 9.84 -14.41 13.21
CA PHE A 113 10.73 -13.31 13.57
C PHE A 113 9.98 -12.05 14.01
N ALA A 114 8.71 -11.90 13.60
CA ALA A 114 7.84 -10.84 14.10
C ALA A 114 7.69 -10.88 15.63
N MET A 115 7.92 -12.03 16.27
CA MET A 115 7.94 -12.15 17.73
C MET A 115 9.05 -11.31 18.38
N GLN A 116 10.17 -11.05 17.72
CA GLN A 116 11.23 -10.16 18.23
C GLN A 116 10.79 -8.70 18.21
N GLY A 117 9.92 -8.31 17.27
CA GLY A 117 9.34 -6.97 17.16
C GLY A 117 7.98 -6.79 17.84
N ILE A 118 7.47 -7.81 18.54
CA ILE A 118 6.07 -7.84 19.01
C ILE A 118 5.71 -6.72 19.97
N ASP A 119 6.66 -6.24 20.77
CA ASP A 119 6.45 -5.12 21.67
C ASP A 119 6.07 -3.84 20.90
N GLN A 120 6.77 -3.57 19.79
CA GLN A 120 6.45 -2.43 18.92
C GLN A 120 5.09 -2.61 18.23
N ILE A 121 4.75 -3.83 17.82
CA ILE A 121 3.45 -4.11 17.19
C ILE A 121 2.30 -3.91 18.18
N VAL A 122 2.41 -4.48 19.38
CA VAL A 122 1.31 -4.55 20.34
C VAL A 122 1.21 -3.30 21.21
N ASN A 123 2.33 -2.84 21.77
CA ASN A 123 2.33 -1.74 22.73
C ASN A 123 2.46 -0.39 22.04
N SER A 124 3.34 -0.27 21.05
CA SER A 124 3.52 1.00 20.33
C SER A 124 2.48 1.21 19.25
N ALA A 125 2.31 0.30 18.29
CA ALA A 125 1.43 0.54 17.14
C ALA A 125 -0.06 0.37 17.47
N ALA A 126 -0.47 -0.79 18.00
CA ALA A 126 -1.88 -1.14 18.14
C ALA A 126 -2.65 -0.28 19.17
N LYS A 127 -2.01 0.12 20.27
CA LYS A 127 -2.68 0.80 21.40
C LYS A 127 -2.63 2.32 21.30
N THR A 128 -1.68 2.89 20.56
CA THR A 128 -1.39 4.34 20.61
C THR A 128 -2.56 5.20 20.15
N LEU A 129 -3.34 4.77 19.14
CA LEU A 129 -4.55 5.48 18.73
C LEU A 129 -5.53 5.66 19.89
N TYR A 130 -5.76 4.61 20.68
CA TYR A 130 -6.64 4.67 21.84
C TYR A 130 -6.03 5.49 22.98
N MET A 131 -4.75 5.26 23.32
CA MET A 131 -4.08 5.95 24.42
C MET A 131 -3.91 7.45 24.18
N SER A 132 -3.75 7.86 22.91
CA SER A 132 -3.66 9.27 22.51
C SER A 132 -5.02 9.93 22.28
N SER A 133 -6.14 9.24 22.55
CA SER A 133 -7.49 9.76 22.28
C SER A 133 -7.70 10.22 20.83
N GLY A 134 -7.05 9.56 19.87
CA GLY A 134 -7.17 9.89 18.44
C GLY A 134 -6.11 10.83 17.88
N ASP A 135 -5.28 11.45 18.72
CA ASP A 135 -4.30 12.46 18.29
C ASP A 135 -3.28 11.87 17.30
N VAL A 136 -2.71 10.71 17.62
CA VAL A 136 -1.61 10.08 16.85
C VAL A 136 -2.14 9.20 15.69
N SER A 137 -3.29 9.54 15.11
CA SER A 137 -3.91 8.75 14.03
C SER A 137 -4.42 9.52 12.83
N ARG A 138 -4.67 10.83 12.98
CA ARG A 138 -5.60 11.54 12.09
C ARG A 138 -4.92 12.39 11.04
N THR A 139 -3.71 12.82 11.31
CA THR A 139 -2.93 13.73 10.49
C THR A 139 -1.50 13.53 10.97
N GLY A 140 -0.55 13.27 10.07
CA GLY A 140 0.83 13.63 10.40
C GLY A 140 0.86 15.10 10.82
N PRO A 141 1.91 15.60 11.49
CA PRO A 141 2.05 17.03 11.70
C PRO A 141 1.78 17.75 10.37
N ASP A 142 1.02 18.85 10.41
CA ASP A 142 0.77 19.67 9.23
C ASP A 142 2.14 20.19 8.71
N ILE A 143 2.78 19.44 7.82
CA ILE A 143 4.07 19.74 7.18
C ILE A 143 3.87 20.10 5.71
#